data_AF-A0A358QZ81-F1
#
_entry.id   AF-A0A358QZ81-F1
#
_cell.length_a   1.000
_cell.length_b   1.000
_cell.length_c   1.000
_cell.angle_alpha   90.00
_cell.angle_beta   90.00
_cell.angle_gamma   90.00
#
_symmetry.space_group_name_H-M   'P 1'
#
loop_
_entity.id
_entity.type
_entity.pdbx_description
1 polymer ?
#
loop_
_entity_poly.entity_id
_entity_poly.type
_entity_poly.pdbx_seq_one_letter_code
_entity_poly.pdbx_strand_id
1 'polypeptide(L)'
;MREGNDLKRFAGRINWSLFLSALGTVFISEMGDKTQITTMLLAGAKPLYVFWVALGSAMALICTSFLEVIIGSQLIARFIRPETIKLVSGIAFIVLGSLLVTGIMGNVQLDL
;
A
#
# COMPACT_ATOMS: atom_id res chain seq x y z
N MET A 1 -3.20 -41.35 -1.68
CA MET A 1 -2.16 -40.42 -1.20
C MET A 1 -1.77 -39.43 -2.33
N ARG A 2 -2.65 -38.49 -2.68
CA ARG A 2 -2.42 -37.52 -3.79
C ARG A 2 -2.16 -36.07 -3.31
N GLU A 3 -2.56 -35.70 -2.10
CA GLU A 3 -2.45 -34.32 -1.57
C GLU A 3 -1.01 -33.86 -1.28
N GLY A 4 -0.07 -34.78 -0.98
CA GLY A 4 1.31 -34.40 -0.63
C GLY A 4 2.12 -33.80 -1.78
N ASN A 5 1.74 -34.08 -3.03
CA ASN A 5 2.44 -33.57 -4.21
C ASN A 5 1.91 -32.21 -4.68
N ASP A 6 0.68 -31.87 -4.34
CA ASP A 6 0.03 -30.60 -4.70
C ASP A 6 0.51 -29.45 -3.82
N LEU A 7 0.71 -29.69 -2.51
CA LEU A 7 1.31 -28.74 -1.57
C LEU A 7 2.74 -28.35 -1.98
N LYS A 8 3.56 -29.31 -2.43
CA LYS A 8 4.92 -29.05 -2.92
C LYS A 8 4.92 -28.30 -4.26
N ARG A 9 3.92 -28.52 -5.11
CA ARG A 9 3.74 -27.76 -6.37
C ARG A 9 3.27 -26.33 -6.13
N PHE A 10 2.46 -26.09 -5.10
CA PHE A 10 2.06 -24.75 -4.68
C PHE A 10 3.24 -23.99 -4.04
N ALA A 11 3.95 -24.63 -3.11
CA ALA A 11 5.13 -24.05 -2.46
C ALA A 11 6.30 -23.81 -3.42
N GLY A 12 6.47 -24.64 -4.45
CA GLY A 12 7.51 -24.49 -5.47
C GLY A 12 7.28 -23.35 -6.48
N ARG A 13 6.13 -22.64 -6.41
CA ARG A 13 5.81 -21.50 -7.30
C ARG A 13 5.94 -20.13 -6.61
N ILE A 14 6.62 -20.05 -5.47
CA ILE A 14 6.97 -18.74 -4.90
C ILE A 14 8.01 -18.08 -5.83
N ASN A 15 7.52 -17.20 -6.70
CA ASN A 15 8.36 -16.39 -7.56
C ASN A 15 9.01 -15.29 -6.70
N TRP A 16 10.20 -15.59 -6.17
CA TRP A 16 10.98 -14.65 -5.34
C TRP A 16 11.18 -13.29 -6.03
N SER A 17 11.29 -13.28 -7.35
CA SER A 17 11.35 -12.05 -8.16
C SER A 17 10.06 -11.22 -8.09
N LEU A 18 8.88 -11.85 -8.12
CA LEU A 18 7.61 -11.13 -7.97
C LEU A 18 7.46 -10.58 -6.55
N PHE A 19 7.85 -11.36 -5.54
CA PHE A 19 7.81 -10.93 -4.14
C PHE A 19 8.72 -9.71 -3.91
N LEU A 20 9.99 -9.77 -4.32
CA LEU A 20 10.93 -8.66 -4.20
C LEU A 20 10.49 -7.42 -5.00
N SER A 21 9.91 -7.61 -6.19
CA SER A 21 9.44 -6.50 -7.02
C SER A 21 8.24 -5.79 -6.38
N ALA A 22 7.27 -6.55 -5.88
CA ALA A 22 6.11 -5.99 -5.17
C ALA A 22 6.56 -5.31 -3.87
N LEU A 23 7.41 -5.96 -3.07
CA LEU A 23 7.97 -5.39 -1.85
C LEU A 23 8.74 -4.10 -2.15
N GLY A 24 9.60 -4.09 -3.16
CA GLY A 24 10.38 -2.92 -3.56
C GLY A 24 9.51 -1.76 -4.06
N THR A 25 8.47 -2.06 -4.84
CA THR A 25 7.53 -1.05 -5.34
C THR A 25 6.76 -0.40 -4.20
N VAL A 26 6.20 -1.20 -3.29
CA VAL A 26 5.47 -0.69 -2.11
C VAL A 26 6.43 0.06 -1.19
N PHE A 27 7.61 -0.50 -0.93
CA PHE A 27 8.61 0.13 -0.06
C PHE A 27 9.04 1.51 -0.59
N ILE A 28 9.36 1.63 -1.88
CA ILE A 28 9.72 2.93 -2.48
C ILE A 28 8.53 3.89 -2.44
N SER A 29 7.30 3.40 -2.68
CA SER A 29 6.09 4.22 -2.62
C SER A 29 5.79 4.75 -1.22
N GLU A 30 6.13 3.98 -0.18
CA GLU A 30 5.85 4.30 1.24
C GLU A 30 7.02 5.00 1.94
N MET A 31 8.25 4.92 1.40
CA MET A 31 9.44 5.56 1.98
C MET A 31 9.28 7.09 1.99
N GLY A 32 9.21 7.67 3.19
CA GLY A 32 8.99 9.10 3.38
C GLY A 32 7.52 9.53 3.34
N ASP A 33 6.56 8.60 3.38
CA ASP A 33 5.14 8.94 3.44
C ASP A 33 4.74 9.58 4.78
N LYS A 34 3.64 10.33 4.78
CA LYS A 34 3.04 10.98 5.94
C LYS A 34 2.80 10.01 7.09
N THR A 35 2.52 8.74 6.80
CA THR A 35 2.39 7.70 7.82
C THR A 35 3.68 7.50 8.60
N GLN A 36 4.86 7.50 7.97
CA GLN A 36 6.14 7.35 8.66
C GLN A 36 6.45 8.53 9.59
N ILE A 37 6.17 9.76 9.15
CA ILE A 37 6.33 10.97 9.98
C ILE A 37 5.36 10.92 11.17
N THR A 38 4.11 10.51 10.94
CA THR A 38 3.10 10.39 12.01
C THR A 38 3.48 9.33 13.03
N THR A 39 3.97 8.17 12.58
CA THR A 39 4.45 7.08 13.44
C THR A 39 5.67 7.52 14.25
N MET A 40 6.61 8.27 13.65
CA MET A 40 7.78 8.81 14.36
C MET A 40 7.38 9.85 15.41
N LEU A 41 6.43 10.74 15.10
CA LEU A 41 5.89 11.71 16.06
C LEU A 41 5.18 11.03 17.23
N LEU A 42 4.34 10.03 16.96
CA LEU A 42 3.63 9.28 17.99
C LEU A 42 4.60 8.48 18.88
N ALA A 43 5.63 7.89 18.28
CA ALA A 43 6.70 7.20 18.99
C ALA A 43 7.51 8.16 19.88
N GLY A 44 7.83 9.36 19.38
CA GLY A 44 8.53 10.40 20.14
C GLY A 44 7.71 10.97 21.30
N ALA A 45 6.39 11.13 21.12
CA ALA A 45 5.48 11.60 22.17
C ALA A 45 5.30 10.59 23.31
N LYS A 46 5.49 9.30 23.06
CA LYS A 46 5.30 8.21 24.02
C LYS A 46 6.47 7.20 23.96
N PRO A 47 7.64 7.53 24.53
CA PRO A 47 8.86 6.73 24.40
C PRO A 47 8.71 5.29 24.95
N LEU A 48 7.86 5.07 25.96
CA LEU A 48 7.56 3.73 26.49
C LEU A 48 6.78 2.84 25.51
N TYR A 49 6.11 3.42 24.51
CA TYR A 49 5.21 2.71 23.60
C TYR A 49 5.75 2.64 22.17
N VAL A 50 6.99 3.07 21.92
CA VAL A 50 7.63 3.08 20.59
C VAL A 50 7.50 1.72 19.90
N PHE A 51 7.75 0.63 20.65
CA PHE A 51 7.65 -0.73 20.12
C PHE A 51 6.21 -1.08 19.70
N TRP A 52 5.22 -0.70 20.50
CA TRP A 52 3.80 -0.93 20.21
C TRP A 52 3.31 -0.09 19.02
N VAL A 53 3.80 1.13 18.89
CA VAL A 53 3.52 2.02 17.76
C VAL A 53 4.10 1.45 16.47
N ALA A 54 5.35 0.98 16.51
CA ALA A 54 5.98 0.31 15.37
C ALA A 54 5.24 -0.97 14.97
N LEU A 55 4.90 -1.82 15.94
CA LEU A 55 4.17 -3.07 15.70
C LEU A 55 2.77 -2.79 15.14
N GLY A 56 2.04 -1.83 15.71
CA GLY A 56 0.71 -1.44 15.24
C GLY A 56 0.73 -0.91 13.81
N SER A 57 1.70 -0.04 13.47
CA SER A 57 1.87 0.48 12.11
C SER A 57 2.24 -0.63 11.11
N ALA A 58 3.11 -1.55 11.49
CA ALA A 58 3.50 -2.68 10.63
C ALA A 58 2.32 -3.64 10.40
N MET A 59 1.56 -3.96 11.46
CA MET A 59 0.36 -4.78 11.35
C MET A 59 -0.70 -4.11 10.47
N ALA A 60 -0.92 -2.82 10.62
CA ALA A 60 -1.85 -2.06 9.78
C ALA A 60 -1.47 -2.20 8.30
N LEU A 61 -0.20 -1.97 7.94
CA LEU A 61 0.30 -2.08 6.57
C LEU A 61 0.12 -3.48 5.98
N ILE A 62 0.41 -4.53 6.77
CA ILE A 62 0.24 -5.92 6.34
C ILE A 62 -1.25 -6.22 6.12
N CYS A 63 -2.11 -5.82 7.06
CA CYS A 63 -3.55 -6.05 6.96
C CYS A 63 -4.17 -5.32 5.76
N THR A 64 -3.81 -4.06 5.52
CA THR A 64 -4.32 -3.31 4.36
C THR A 64 -3.82 -3.89 3.05
N SER A 65 -2.52 -4.20 2.94
CA SER A 65 -1.94 -4.85 1.76
C SER A 65 -2.62 -6.19 1.45
N PHE A 66 -2.90 -6.99 2.48
CA PHE A 66 -3.58 -8.27 2.32
C PHE A 66 -5.01 -8.08 1.80
N LEU A 67 -5.75 -7.12 2.35
CA LEU A 67 -7.10 -6.80 1.92
C LEU A 67 -7.12 -6.31 0.46
N GLU A 68 -6.17 -5.47 0.09
CA GLU A 68 -6.01 -4.93 -1.26
C GLU A 68 -5.78 -6.04 -2.28
N VAL A 69 -4.92 -7.01 -1.98
CA VAL A 69 -4.66 -8.15 -2.87
C VAL A 69 -5.90 -9.04 -3.03
N ILE A 70 -6.65 -9.31 -1.96
CA ILE A 70 -7.89 -10.09 -2.05
C ILE A 70 -8.89 -9.38 -2.94
N ILE A 71 -9.14 -8.09 -2.68
CA ILE A 71 -10.12 -7.31 -3.44
C ILE A 71 -9.67 -7.17 -4.90
N GLY A 72 -8.39 -6.87 -5.14
CA GLY A 72 -7.82 -6.72 -6.47
C GLY A 72 -7.84 -8.01 -7.28
N SER A 73 -7.45 -9.14 -6.67
CA SER A 73 -7.40 -10.43 -7.37
C SER A 73 -8.77 -11.05 -7.62
N GLN A 74 -9.73 -10.89 -6.70
CA GLN A 74 -11.03 -11.54 -6.80
C GLN A 74 -12.07 -10.68 -7.52
N LEU A 75 -12.10 -9.37 -7.22
CA LEU A 75 -13.17 -8.48 -7.66
C LEU A 75 -12.75 -7.73 -8.94
N ILE A 76 -11.59 -7.09 -8.90
CA ILE A 76 -11.14 -6.22 -9.99
C ILE A 76 -10.72 -7.04 -11.20
N ALA A 77 -9.95 -8.12 -11.01
CA ALA A 77 -9.48 -8.96 -12.12
C ALA A 77 -10.60 -9.67 -12.89
N ARG A 78 -11.78 -9.86 -12.27
CA ARG A 78 -12.91 -10.56 -12.90
C ARG A 78 -13.88 -9.63 -13.61
N PHE A 79 -14.01 -8.37 -13.15
CA PHE A 79 -15.00 -7.43 -13.65
C PHE A 79 -14.41 -6.29 -14.47
N ILE A 80 -13.14 -5.94 -14.29
CA ILE A 80 -12.55 -4.72 -14.86
C ILE A 80 -11.35 -5.09 -15.72
N ARG A 81 -11.35 -4.61 -16.96
CA ARG A 81 -10.21 -4.79 -17.86
C ARG A 81 -9.01 -3.97 -17.39
N PRO A 82 -7.77 -4.48 -17.53
CA PRO A 82 -6.57 -3.77 -17.11
C PRO A 82 -6.42 -2.37 -17.73
N GLU A 83 -6.90 -2.19 -18.97
CA GLU A 83 -6.82 -0.89 -19.66
C GLU A 83 -7.62 0.21 -18.94
N THR A 84 -8.80 -0.14 -18.41
CA THR A 84 -9.67 0.81 -17.68
C THR A 84 -8.98 1.29 -16.40
N ILE A 85 -8.34 0.39 -15.66
CA ILE A 85 -7.63 0.73 -14.42
C ILE A 85 -6.48 1.71 -14.73
N LYS A 86 -5.75 1.46 -15.81
CA LYS A 86 -4.66 2.33 -16.27
C LYS A 86 -5.15 3.73 -16.63
N LEU A 87 -6.26 3.82 -17.37
CA LEU A 87 -6.84 5.09 -17.78
C LEU A 87 -7.38 5.88 -16.57
N VAL A 88 -8.11 5.22 -15.68
CA VAL A 88 -8.64 5.85 -14.45
C VAL A 88 -7.51 6.34 -13.55
N SER A 89 -6.47 5.54 -13.34
CA SER A 89 -5.29 5.94 -12.56
C SER A 89 -4.59 7.16 -13.19
N GLY A 90 -4.41 7.17 -14.52
CA GLY A 90 -3.80 8.30 -15.22
C GLY A 90 -4.62 9.60 -15.08
N ILE A 91 -5.95 9.52 -15.21
CA ILE A 91 -6.83 10.67 -15.00
C ILE A 91 -6.73 11.16 -13.55
N ALA A 92 -6.77 10.24 -12.57
CA ALA A 92 -6.64 10.58 -11.16
C ALA A 92 -5.31 11.29 -10.86
N PHE A 93 -4.20 10.82 -11.45
CA PHE A 93 -2.90 11.47 -11.33
C PHE A 93 -2.88 12.88 -11.93
N ILE A 94 -3.49 13.09 -13.10
CA ILE A 94 -3.59 14.43 -13.70
C ILE A 94 -4.42 15.36 -12.83
N VAL A 95 -5.55 14.89 -12.30
CA VAL A 95 -6.42 15.67 -11.41
C VAL A 95 -5.68 16.04 -10.13
N LEU A 96 -5.05 15.07 -9.45
CA LEU A 96 -4.29 15.31 -8.23
C LEU A 96 -3.09 16.24 -8.47
N GLY A 97 -2.36 16.04 -9.57
CA GLY A 97 -1.25 16.90 -9.96
C GLY A 97 -1.70 18.33 -10.25
N SER A 98 -2.80 18.51 -10.98
CA SER A 98 -3.40 19.82 -11.24
C SER A 98 -3.88 20.50 -9.95
N LEU A 99 -4.53 19.76 -9.05
CA LEU A 99 -4.96 20.25 -7.75
C LEU A 99 -3.77 20.69 -6.88
N LEU A 100 -2.67 19.95 -6.92
CA LEU A 100 -1.44 20.29 -6.21
C LEU A 100 -0.79 21.55 -6.77
N VAL A 101 -0.71 21.69 -8.10
CA VAL A 101 -0.15 22.89 -8.78
C VAL A 101 -1.01 24.13 -8.54
N THR A 102 -2.33 23.99 -8.55
CA THR A 102 -3.26 25.11 -8.31
C THR A 102 -3.28 25.57 -6.85
N GLY A 103 -2.64 24.84 -5.93
CA GLY A 103 -2.41 25.29 -4.55
C GLY A 103 -3.69 25.40 -3.72
N ILE A 104 -4.81 24.86 -4.19
CA ILE A 104 -6.11 24.88 -3.48
C ILE A 104 -5.97 24.24 -2.09
N MET A 105 -5.06 23.28 -1.92
CA MET A 105 -4.76 22.64 -0.64
C MET A 105 -3.96 23.53 0.33
N GLY A 106 -3.22 24.52 -0.16
CA GLY A 106 -2.47 25.47 0.66
C GLY A 106 -3.32 26.61 1.24
N ASN A 107 -4.45 26.92 0.58
CA ASN A 107 -5.35 27.99 1.02
C ASN A 107 -6.41 27.52 2.06
N VAL A 108 -6.41 26.25 2.44
CA VAL A 108 -7.30 25.67 3.47
C VAL A 108 -6.65 25.71 4.87
N GLN A 109 -5.42 26.23 4.99
CA GLN A 109 -4.68 26.35 6.26
C GLN A 109 -4.66 27.77 6.85
N LEU A 110 -5.51 28.69 6.37
CA LEU A 110 -5.71 29.99 7.00
C LEU A 110 -7.17 30.15 7.45
N ASP A 111 -7.60 29.35 8.43
CA ASP A 111 -8.72 29.69 9.34
C ASP A 111 -8.84 28.65 10.47
N LEU A 112 -7.77 28.48 11.26
CA LEU A 112 -7.83 27.89 12.60
C LEU A 112 -6.73 28.44 13.50
#